data_AF-A0A349UNG4-F1
#
_entry.id   AF-A0A349UNG4-F1
#
_cell.length_a   1.000
_cell.length_b   1.000
_cell.length_c   1.000
_cell.angle_alpha   90.00
_cell.angle_beta   90.00
_cell.angle_gamma   90.00
#
_symmetry.space_group_name_H-M   'P 1'
#
loop_
_entity.id
_entity.type
_entity.pdbx_description
1 polymer ?
#
loop_
_entity_poly.entity_id
_entity_poly.type
_entity_poly.pdbx_seq_one_letter_code
_entity_poly.pdbx_strand_id
1 'polypeptide(L)'
;MIPPETAPTADRRVEVPAPLLPYALLLAWCWLRDAILFAQYLAASPGTLPPWASDALAGLATLALAWGARKFLRPRFAARDLLPAAVMFLPVLLLAVARTPIPDSNFDTYAYHLYAQQFNFSDAARGFLSAGKNTFLFPLADRMFLPVRALLGYRAGTVLNVLMLGVIVLQVVQLLRDWLTREGVQPSGWLLAAGAAAAVGTEYALINVGTYLVDLLPVPLMLEALRLALDDGDNPRDVPYLAALSGFCLALKLTGVVFLAPLVAVFLLRRWRCLCVGNVAAGLILFCLPAAIYALFAWRETGNPVFWMFNEVFRSDFFLTINFRDTRWGPRGWIEKLTWPVVVLFHPERFSELARCTGRLAMLVPLGLAWAGAVWALRKTSPPVPR
;
A
#
# COMPACT_ATOMS: atom_id res chain seq x y z
N MET A 1 -51.83 -13.40 9.68
CA MET A 1 -50.40 -13.39 10.08
C MET A 1 -49.60 -14.03 8.96
N ILE A 2 -49.06 -13.20 8.08
CA ILE A 2 -48.14 -13.64 7.03
C ILE A 2 -46.74 -13.57 7.67
N PRO A 3 -45.93 -14.65 7.62
CA PRO A 3 -44.58 -14.58 8.17
C PRO A 3 -43.78 -13.54 7.38
N PRO A 4 -42.87 -12.79 8.02
CA PRO A 4 -42.05 -11.86 7.29
C PRO A 4 -41.25 -12.64 6.25
N GLU A 5 -41.49 -12.35 4.97
CA GLU A 5 -40.62 -12.76 3.89
C GLU A 5 -39.20 -12.39 4.31
N THR A 6 -38.38 -13.41 4.52
CA THR A 6 -36.94 -13.26 4.62
C THR A 6 -36.48 -12.64 3.32
N ALA A 7 -36.30 -11.31 3.33
CA ALA A 7 -35.60 -10.61 2.27
C ALA A 7 -34.37 -11.44 1.89
N PRO A 8 -34.12 -11.71 0.59
CA PRO A 8 -33.00 -12.53 0.17
C PRO A 8 -31.77 -11.97 0.86
N THR A 9 -31.04 -12.81 1.62
CA THR A 9 -29.82 -12.40 2.30
C THR A 9 -28.90 -11.82 1.24
N ALA A 10 -28.86 -10.48 1.14
CA ALA A 10 -28.03 -9.78 0.19
C ALA A 10 -26.62 -10.35 0.31
N ASP A 11 -25.97 -10.66 -0.82
CA ASP A 11 -24.64 -11.27 -0.82
C ASP A 11 -23.67 -10.33 -0.08
N ARG A 12 -23.42 -10.61 1.21
CA ARG A 12 -22.58 -9.78 2.10
C ARG A 12 -21.10 -10.01 1.87
N ARG A 13 -20.69 -10.58 0.73
CA ARG A 13 -19.26 -10.71 0.39
C ARG A 13 -18.65 -9.34 0.19
N VAL A 14 -17.40 -9.22 0.61
CA VAL A 14 -16.57 -8.02 0.42
C VAL A 14 -16.14 -8.00 -1.04
N GLU A 15 -16.49 -6.95 -1.77
CA GLU A 15 -15.97 -6.76 -3.12
C GLU A 15 -14.49 -6.41 -3.07
N VAL A 16 -13.67 -7.03 -3.92
CA VAL A 16 -12.22 -6.78 -3.99
C VAL A 16 -11.82 -6.59 -5.46
N PRO A 17 -11.06 -5.55 -5.81
CA PRO A 17 -10.53 -5.38 -7.17
C PRO A 17 -9.73 -6.63 -7.59
N ALA A 18 -10.11 -7.29 -8.68
CA ALA A 18 -9.43 -8.49 -9.14
C ALA A 18 -7.90 -8.32 -9.35
N PRO A 19 -7.39 -7.16 -9.83
CA PRO A 19 -5.94 -6.93 -9.94
C PRO A 19 -5.20 -6.93 -8.59
N LEU A 20 -5.90 -6.74 -7.46
CA LEU A 20 -5.31 -6.78 -6.13
C LEU A 20 -5.06 -8.22 -5.66
N LEU A 21 -5.72 -9.23 -6.24
CA LEU A 21 -5.63 -10.61 -5.78
C LEU A 21 -4.22 -11.21 -5.92
N PRO A 22 -3.53 -11.12 -7.07
CA PRO A 22 -2.16 -11.62 -7.19
C PRO A 22 -1.20 -10.95 -6.22
N TYR A 23 -1.38 -9.64 -6.01
CA TYR A 23 -0.61 -8.87 -5.03
C TYR A 23 -0.88 -9.35 -3.60
N ALA A 24 -2.14 -9.56 -3.22
CA ALA A 24 -2.52 -10.06 -1.91
C ALA A 24 -1.99 -11.48 -1.65
N LEU A 25 -1.94 -12.33 -2.67
CA LEU A 25 -1.32 -13.66 -2.58
C LEU A 25 0.18 -13.58 -2.33
N LEU A 26 0.90 -12.73 -3.07
CA LEU A 26 2.33 -12.51 -2.86
C LEU A 26 2.61 -11.95 -1.45
N LEU A 27 1.83 -10.97 -1.02
CA LEU A 27 1.92 -10.36 0.30
C LEU A 27 1.68 -11.40 1.42
N ALA A 28 0.61 -12.18 1.30
CA ALA A 28 0.29 -13.23 2.25
C ALA A 28 1.38 -14.30 2.31
N TRP A 29 1.93 -14.71 1.16
CA TRP A 29 3.04 -15.65 1.09
C TRP A 29 4.29 -15.13 1.80
N CYS A 30 4.70 -13.88 1.51
CA CYS A 30 5.85 -13.25 2.19
C CYS A 30 5.65 -13.15 3.71
N TRP A 31 4.46 -12.73 4.13
CA TRP A 31 4.15 -12.58 5.56
C TRP A 31 4.10 -13.93 6.29
N LEU A 32 3.46 -14.95 5.71
CA LEU A 32 3.41 -16.30 6.30
C LEU A 32 4.80 -16.93 6.37
N ARG A 33 5.64 -16.71 5.37
CA ARG A 33 7.05 -17.11 5.39
C ARG A 33 7.78 -16.47 6.57
N ASP A 34 7.64 -15.16 6.76
CA ASP A 34 8.25 -14.47 7.91
C ASP A 34 7.68 -14.96 9.25
N ALA A 35 6.39 -15.30 9.32
CA ALA A 35 5.80 -15.90 10.53
C ALA A 35 6.44 -17.24 10.89
N ILE A 36 6.70 -18.10 9.89
CA ILE A 36 7.38 -19.39 10.07
C ILE A 36 8.84 -19.19 10.51
N LEU A 37 9.56 -18.24 9.88
CA LEU A 37 10.94 -17.93 10.25
C LEU A 37 11.04 -17.33 11.65
N PHE A 38 10.10 -16.46 12.02
CA PHE A 38 10.03 -15.88 13.35
C PHE A 38 9.72 -16.94 14.42
N ALA A 39 8.82 -17.89 14.13
CA ALA A 39 8.55 -19.01 15.03
C ALA A 39 9.79 -19.87 15.29
N GLN A 40 10.58 -20.17 14.25
CA GLN A 40 11.87 -20.88 14.40
C GLN A 40 12.87 -20.09 15.25
N TYR A 41 12.92 -18.77 15.06
CA TYR A 41 13.75 -17.88 15.87
C TYR A 41 13.33 -17.90 17.35
N LEU A 42 12.03 -17.81 17.65
CA LEU A 42 11.52 -17.88 19.03
C LEU A 42 11.78 -19.22 19.70
N ALA A 43 11.72 -20.32 18.95
CA ALA A 43 12.03 -21.66 19.44
C ALA A 43 13.53 -21.89 19.71
N ALA A 44 14.39 -20.88 19.50
CA ALA A 44 15.85 -21.01 19.51
C ALA A 44 16.33 -22.18 18.62
N SER A 45 15.58 -22.47 17.57
CA SER A 45 15.85 -23.54 16.62
C SER A 45 16.05 -22.96 15.21
N PRO A 46 16.94 -21.96 15.03
CA PRO A 46 17.12 -21.32 13.73
C PRO A 46 17.64 -22.33 12.71
N GLY A 47 16.96 -22.42 11.56
CA GLY A 47 17.36 -23.29 10.46
C GLY A 47 16.97 -24.76 10.61
N THR A 48 16.09 -25.12 11.55
CA THR A 48 15.51 -26.48 11.60
C THR A 48 14.73 -26.80 10.33
N LEU A 49 14.02 -25.81 9.79
CA LEU A 49 13.45 -25.90 8.46
C LEU A 49 14.37 -25.18 7.47
N PRO A 50 14.84 -25.86 6.42
CA PRO A 50 15.57 -25.18 5.36
C PRO A 50 14.67 -24.13 4.69
N PRO A 51 15.24 -23.06 4.10
CA PRO A 51 14.46 -21.97 3.52
C PRO A 51 13.37 -22.43 2.54
N TRP A 52 13.67 -23.40 1.67
CA TRP A 52 12.72 -23.95 0.71
C TRP A 52 11.50 -24.61 1.37
N ALA A 53 11.67 -25.23 2.55
CA ALA A 53 10.57 -25.85 3.28
C ALA A 53 9.66 -24.78 3.90
N SER A 54 10.25 -23.69 4.41
CA SER A 54 9.50 -22.53 4.89
C SER A 54 8.71 -21.88 3.75
N ASP A 55 9.31 -21.75 2.56
CA ASP A 55 8.65 -21.23 1.35
C ASP A 55 7.48 -22.10 0.89
N ALA A 56 7.65 -23.43 0.90
CA ALA A 56 6.62 -24.39 0.52
C ALA A 56 5.44 -24.38 1.51
N LEU A 57 5.72 -24.36 2.82
CA LEU A 57 4.69 -24.28 3.86
C LEU A 57 3.92 -22.96 3.78
N ALA A 58 4.61 -21.83 3.59
CA ALA A 58 3.98 -20.54 3.37
C ALA A 58 3.09 -20.54 2.11
N GLY A 59 3.53 -21.21 1.04
CA GLY A 59 2.76 -21.39 -0.19
C GLY A 59 1.46 -22.17 0.05
N LEU A 60 1.54 -23.32 0.70
CA LEU A 60 0.36 -24.13 1.05
C LEU A 60 -0.60 -23.38 1.96
N ALA A 61 -0.09 -22.69 2.98
CA ALA A 61 -0.90 -21.87 3.88
C ALA A 61 -1.58 -20.71 3.12
N THR A 62 -0.87 -20.05 2.20
CA THR A 62 -1.43 -18.99 1.35
C THR A 62 -2.57 -19.51 0.48
N LEU A 63 -2.40 -20.66 -0.16
CA LEU A 63 -3.44 -21.29 -0.97
C LEU A 63 -4.66 -21.71 -0.13
N ALA A 64 -4.43 -22.25 1.06
CA ALA A 64 -5.50 -22.59 2.00
C ALA A 64 -6.29 -21.34 2.45
N LEU A 65 -5.58 -20.25 2.79
CA LEU A 65 -6.21 -18.97 3.12
C LEU A 65 -7.02 -18.40 1.95
N ALA A 66 -6.46 -18.42 0.73
CA ALA A 66 -7.15 -17.96 -0.47
C ALA A 66 -8.42 -18.78 -0.76
N TRP A 67 -8.33 -20.11 -0.59
CA TRP A 67 -9.47 -21.02 -0.75
C TRP A 67 -10.56 -20.77 0.30
N GLY A 68 -10.20 -20.47 1.55
CA GLY A 68 -11.15 -20.06 2.58
C GLY A 68 -11.77 -18.70 2.28
N ALA A 69 -10.96 -17.74 1.85
CA ALA A 69 -11.35 -16.36 1.57
C ALA A 69 -12.36 -16.24 0.43
N ARG A 70 -12.42 -17.17 -0.53
CA ARG A 70 -13.39 -17.16 -1.64
C ARG A 70 -14.87 -17.13 -1.21
N LYS A 71 -15.17 -17.57 0.03
CA LYS A 71 -16.51 -17.49 0.63
C LYS A 71 -16.86 -16.09 1.13
N PHE A 72 -15.85 -15.26 1.38
CA PHE A 72 -15.96 -13.92 1.95
C PHE A 72 -15.69 -12.82 0.92
N LEU A 73 -14.86 -13.09 -0.08
CA LEU A 73 -14.45 -12.12 -1.10
C LEU A 73 -15.19 -12.36 -2.42
N ARG A 74 -15.54 -11.26 -3.09
CA ARG A 74 -16.09 -11.25 -4.44
C ARG A 74 -15.16 -10.43 -5.34
N PRO A 75 -14.46 -11.07 -6.30
CA PRO A 75 -13.64 -10.34 -7.25
C PRO A 75 -14.51 -9.40 -8.09
N ARG A 76 -14.11 -8.13 -8.14
CA ARG A 76 -14.69 -7.10 -8.99
C ARG A 76 -13.75 -6.85 -10.15
N PHE A 77 -14.26 -7.05 -11.36
CA PHE A 77 -13.53 -6.80 -12.60
C PHE A 77 -14.48 -6.23 -13.64
N ALA A 78 -14.01 -5.22 -14.37
CA ALA A 78 -14.76 -4.63 -15.46
C ALA A 78 -13.83 -4.45 -16.67
N ALA A 79 -14.05 -5.25 -17.72
CA ALA A 79 -13.20 -5.23 -18.92
C ALA A 79 -13.12 -3.85 -19.59
N ARG A 80 -14.19 -3.03 -19.44
CA ARG A 80 -14.25 -1.64 -19.92
C ARG A 80 -13.21 -0.70 -19.29
N ASP A 81 -12.58 -1.10 -18.18
CA ASP A 81 -11.55 -0.31 -17.52
C ASP A 81 -10.14 -0.62 -18.02
N LEU A 82 -9.96 -1.72 -18.77
CA LEU A 82 -8.66 -2.13 -19.28
C LEU A 82 -8.12 -1.17 -20.32
N LEU A 83 -8.95 -0.73 -21.28
CA LEU A 83 -8.50 0.16 -22.35
C LEU A 83 -7.95 1.50 -21.82
N PRO A 84 -8.70 2.28 -21.01
CA PRO A 84 -8.16 3.54 -20.49
C PRO A 84 -6.93 3.33 -19.58
N ALA A 85 -6.91 2.25 -18.79
CA ALA A 85 -5.75 1.91 -17.98
C ALA A 85 -4.54 1.56 -18.86
N ALA A 86 -4.71 0.75 -19.91
CA ALA A 86 -3.64 0.36 -20.82
C ALA A 86 -3.05 1.55 -21.59
N VAL A 87 -3.91 2.46 -22.06
CA VAL A 87 -3.49 3.70 -22.73
C VAL A 87 -2.59 4.54 -21.81
N MET A 88 -2.99 4.72 -20.55
CA MET A 88 -2.18 5.46 -19.58
C MET A 88 -0.90 4.70 -19.18
N PHE A 89 -0.99 3.38 -19.04
CA PHE A 89 0.10 2.56 -18.53
C PHE A 89 1.19 2.27 -19.57
N LEU A 90 0.88 2.40 -20.87
CA LEU A 90 1.84 2.17 -21.96
C LEU A 90 3.12 3.02 -21.83
N PRO A 91 3.08 4.35 -21.60
CA PRO A 91 4.27 5.15 -21.29
C PRO A 91 5.11 4.62 -20.11
N VAL A 92 4.45 4.14 -19.05
CA VAL A 92 5.13 3.57 -17.87
C VAL A 92 5.84 2.27 -18.23
N LEU A 93 5.22 1.41 -19.03
CA LEU A 93 5.83 0.18 -19.54
C LEU A 93 7.04 0.49 -20.44
N LEU A 94 6.93 1.46 -21.34
CA LEU A 94 8.04 1.89 -22.19
C LEU A 94 9.22 2.40 -21.35
N LEU A 95 8.93 3.22 -20.33
CA LEU A 95 9.94 3.68 -19.37
C LEU A 95 10.59 2.51 -18.62
N ALA A 96 9.80 1.53 -18.17
CA ALA A 96 10.30 0.34 -17.49
C ALA A 96 11.23 -0.50 -18.37
N VAL A 97 10.84 -0.73 -19.63
CA VAL A 97 11.67 -1.44 -20.62
C VAL A 97 12.98 -0.69 -20.84
N ALA A 98 12.92 0.64 -21.03
CA ALA A 98 14.12 1.47 -21.19
C ALA A 98 15.01 1.49 -19.95
N ARG A 99 14.44 1.38 -18.74
CA ARG A 99 15.18 1.33 -17.47
C ARG A 99 15.77 -0.04 -17.15
N THR A 100 15.16 -1.12 -17.61
CA THR A 100 15.58 -2.51 -17.27
C THR A 100 17.08 -2.78 -17.47
N PRO A 101 17.77 -2.30 -18.54
CA PRO A 101 19.21 -2.53 -18.69
C PRO A 101 20.07 -1.86 -17.59
N ILE A 102 19.55 -0.78 -16.99
CA ILE A 102 20.25 0.04 -16.00
C ILE A 102 19.95 -0.52 -14.60
N PRO A 103 20.96 -1.02 -13.87
CA PRO A 103 20.76 -1.51 -12.51
C PRO A 103 20.33 -0.39 -11.57
N ASP A 104 19.48 -0.70 -10.60
CA ASP A 104 19.25 0.19 -9.46
C ASP A 104 20.58 0.41 -8.72
N SER A 105 20.91 1.67 -8.48
CA SER A 105 22.14 2.10 -7.80
C SER A 105 21.88 3.04 -6.64
N ASN A 106 20.62 3.14 -6.17
CA ASN A 106 20.26 3.96 -5.04
C ASN A 106 21.05 3.54 -3.78
N PHE A 107 21.46 4.54 -2.99
CA PHE A 107 22.17 4.30 -1.74
C PHE A 107 21.38 3.38 -0.80
N ASP A 108 20.09 3.66 -0.60
CA ASP A 108 19.21 2.85 0.26
C ASP A 108 19.10 1.41 -0.21
N THR A 109 19.13 1.20 -1.54
CA THR A 109 19.06 -0.15 -2.13
C THR A 109 20.24 -1.00 -1.67
N TYR A 110 21.45 -0.44 -1.75
CA TYR A 110 22.66 -1.10 -1.29
C TYR A 110 22.81 -1.13 0.22
N ALA A 111 22.39 -0.07 0.91
CA ALA A 111 22.54 0.07 2.34
C ALA A 111 21.65 -0.93 3.09
N TYR A 112 20.39 -1.12 2.69
CA TYR A 112 19.50 -2.01 3.44
C TYR A 112 18.40 -2.72 2.64
N HIS A 113 17.89 -2.23 1.51
CA HIS A 113 16.75 -2.93 0.85
C HIS A 113 17.11 -4.34 0.38
N LEU A 114 18.31 -4.54 -0.20
CA LEU A 114 18.76 -5.87 -0.62
C LEU A 114 19.00 -6.81 0.56
N TYR A 115 19.46 -6.27 1.69
CA TYR A 115 19.59 -7.03 2.92
C TYR A 115 18.22 -7.41 3.49
N ALA A 116 17.29 -6.46 3.57
CA ALA A 116 15.93 -6.63 4.09
C ALA A 116 15.13 -7.70 3.30
N GLN A 117 15.35 -7.78 1.99
CA GLN A 117 14.81 -8.86 1.15
C GLN A 117 15.19 -10.25 1.66
N GLN A 118 16.45 -10.43 2.07
CA GLN A 118 17.01 -11.72 2.50
C GLN A 118 17.11 -11.86 4.01
N PHE A 119 16.55 -10.90 4.75
CA PHE A 119 16.61 -10.84 6.20
C PHE A 119 16.32 -12.19 6.87
N ASN A 120 16.97 -12.47 7.99
CA ASN A 120 16.62 -13.60 8.82
C ASN A 120 16.69 -13.12 10.26
N PHE A 121 15.65 -13.41 11.04
CA PHE A 121 15.55 -12.97 12.43
C PHE A 121 16.77 -13.43 13.25
N SER A 122 17.37 -14.58 12.94
CA SER A 122 18.59 -15.07 13.60
C SER A 122 19.88 -14.35 13.18
N ASP A 123 19.91 -13.68 12.03
CA ASP A 123 21.10 -12.99 11.49
C ASP A 123 21.08 -11.48 11.79
N ALA A 124 20.23 -11.04 12.71
CA ALA A 124 20.04 -9.64 13.09
C ALA A 124 21.34 -8.91 13.43
N ALA A 125 22.20 -9.54 14.25
CA ALA A 125 23.48 -8.96 14.66
C ALA A 125 24.43 -8.72 13.47
N ARG A 126 24.44 -9.62 12.48
CA ARG A 126 25.20 -9.44 11.23
C ARG A 126 24.58 -8.34 10.37
N GLY A 127 23.25 -8.27 10.36
CA GLY A 127 22.49 -7.21 9.70
C GLY A 127 22.81 -5.83 10.22
N PHE A 128 22.97 -5.68 11.53
CA PHE A 128 23.26 -4.39 12.13
C PHE A 128 24.59 -3.81 11.63
N LEU A 129 25.57 -4.66 11.29
CA LEU A 129 26.85 -4.19 10.72
C LEU A 129 26.70 -3.64 9.29
N SER A 130 25.78 -4.20 8.49
CA SER A 130 25.59 -3.79 7.09
C SER A 130 24.53 -2.70 6.92
N ALA A 131 23.33 -2.91 7.49
CA ALA A 131 22.17 -2.04 7.36
C ALA A 131 21.98 -1.08 8.56
N GLY A 132 22.80 -1.21 9.61
CA GLY A 132 22.76 -0.34 10.77
C GLY A 132 21.40 -0.36 11.47
N LYS A 133 20.91 0.82 11.82
CA LYS A 133 19.59 1.00 12.43
C LYS A 133 18.43 0.51 11.55
N ASN A 134 18.62 0.38 10.23
CA ASN A 134 17.57 -0.03 9.31
C ASN A 134 17.31 -1.55 9.34
N THR A 135 18.18 -2.34 9.98
CA THR A 135 17.99 -3.78 10.20
C THR A 135 16.69 -4.12 10.91
N PHE A 136 16.23 -3.24 11.80
CA PHE A 136 15.03 -3.44 12.62
C PHE A 136 13.78 -2.77 12.04
N LEU A 137 13.87 -2.20 10.82
CA LEU A 137 12.68 -1.80 10.08
C LEU A 137 11.85 -3.01 9.69
N PHE A 138 10.58 -2.78 9.37
CA PHE A 138 9.69 -3.85 8.94
C PHE A 138 10.05 -4.27 7.50
N PRO A 139 10.59 -5.50 7.29
CA PRO A 139 11.15 -5.89 6.01
C PRO A 139 10.08 -6.35 5.01
N LEU A 140 8.79 -6.41 5.38
CA LEU A 140 7.75 -7.07 4.58
C LEU A 140 7.69 -6.53 3.14
N ALA A 141 7.79 -5.21 2.97
CA ALA A 141 7.74 -4.63 1.63
C ALA A 141 8.98 -5.01 0.81
N ASP A 142 10.15 -5.00 1.43
CA ASP A 142 11.38 -5.51 0.82
C ASP A 142 11.24 -6.99 0.44
N ARG A 143 10.70 -7.84 1.33
CA ARG A 143 10.50 -9.28 1.06
C ARG A 143 9.78 -9.56 -0.24
N MET A 144 8.80 -8.72 -0.61
CA MET A 144 8.01 -8.93 -1.83
C MET A 144 8.86 -8.86 -3.10
N PHE A 145 9.99 -8.13 -3.08
CA PHE A 145 10.93 -8.08 -4.21
C PHE A 145 11.79 -9.34 -4.33
N LEU A 146 12.01 -10.10 -3.25
CA LEU A 146 12.89 -11.26 -3.26
C LEU A 146 12.50 -12.31 -4.32
N PRO A 147 11.26 -12.83 -4.38
CA PRO A 147 10.90 -13.85 -5.38
C PRO A 147 11.00 -13.32 -6.81
N VAL A 148 10.65 -12.05 -7.03
CA VAL A 148 10.72 -11.42 -8.36
C VAL A 148 12.17 -11.25 -8.82
N ARG A 149 13.05 -10.80 -7.92
CA ARG A 149 14.49 -10.69 -8.17
C ARG A 149 15.15 -12.04 -8.34
N ALA A 150 14.73 -13.06 -7.58
CA ALA A 150 15.25 -14.42 -7.73
C ALA A 150 14.92 -15.01 -9.11
N LEU A 151 13.72 -14.71 -9.64
CA LEU A 151 13.28 -15.20 -10.94
C LEU A 151 13.88 -14.43 -12.12
N LEU A 152 13.93 -13.10 -12.03
CA LEU A 152 14.27 -12.23 -13.16
C LEU A 152 15.68 -11.62 -13.07
N GLY A 153 16.38 -11.85 -11.96
CA GLY A 153 17.68 -11.26 -11.67
C GLY A 153 17.61 -9.84 -11.12
N TYR A 154 18.76 -9.28 -10.75
CA TYR A 154 18.88 -7.99 -10.08
C TYR A 154 18.25 -6.82 -10.85
N ARG A 155 18.44 -6.77 -12.17
CA ARG A 155 17.97 -5.68 -13.02
C ARG A 155 16.45 -5.67 -13.18
N ALA A 156 15.91 -6.82 -13.61
CA ALA A 156 14.49 -6.97 -13.87
C ALA A 156 13.64 -7.24 -12.60
N GLY A 157 14.26 -7.52 -11.44
CA GLY A 157 13.55 -7.69 -10.17
C GLY A 157 12.74 -6.46 -9.72
N THR A 158 13.10 -5.27 -10.21
CA THR A 158 12.39 -4.01 -9.98
C THR A 158 11.04 -3.92 -10.70
N VAL A 159 10.71 -4.89 -11.57
CA VAL A 159 9.42 -4.95 -12.29
C VAL A 159 8.22 -5.00 -11.34
N LEU A 160 8.40 -5.44 -10.08
CA LEU A 160 7.33 -5.42 -9.08
C LEU A 160 6.74 -4.01 -8.92
N ASN A 161 7.57 -2.95 -8.91
CA ASN A 161 7.08 -1.58 -8.84
C ASN A 161 6.26 -1.19 -10.07
N VAL A 162 6.64 -1.68 -11.26
CA VAL A 162 5.89 -1.47 -12.51
C VAL A 162 4.54 -2.18 -12.43
N LEU A 163 4.50 -3.42 -11.94
CA LEU A 163 3.25 -4.15 -11.72
C LEU A 163 2.35 -3.43 -10.70
N MET A 164 2.93 -2.88 -9.62
CA MET A 164 2.17 -2.11 -8.63
C MET A 164 1.59 -0.84 -9.23
N LEU A 165 2.33 -0.10 -10.06
CA LEU A 165 1.78 1.02 -10.82
C LEU A 165 0.60 0.59 -11.70
N GLY A 166 0.68 -0.57 -12.35
CA GLY A 166 -0.43 -1.11 -13.15
C GLY A 166 -1.70 -1.34 -12.31
N VAL A 167 -1.55 -1.94 -11.12
CA VAL A 167 -2.65 -2.14 -10.16
C VAL A 167 -3.22 -0.79 -9.69
N ILE A 168 -2.35 0.16 -9.33
CA ILE A 168 -2.73 1.52 -8.90
C ILE A 168 -3.51 2.23 -10.01
N VAL A 169 -3.04 2.20 -11.25
CA VAL A 169 -3.72 2.82 -12.40
C VAL A 169 -5.12 2.22 -12.60
N LEU A 170 -5.24 0.90 -12.53
CA LEU A 170 -6.54 0.22 -12.64
C LEU A 170 -7.49 0.63 -11.50
N GLN A 171 -7.02 0.67 -10.25
CA GLN A 171 -7.82 1.09 -9.10
C GLN A 171 -8.25 2.56 -9.22
N VAL A 172 -7.35 3.45 -9.67
CA VAL A 172 -7.67 4.87 -9.90
C VAL A 172 -8.73 5.01 -10.99
N VAL A 173 -8.60 4.31 -12.12
CA VAL A 173 -9.61 4.31 -13.19
C VAL A 173 -10.98 3.86 -12.66
N GLN A 174 -11.02 2.81 -11.85
CA GLN A 174 -12.25 2.29 -11.24
C GLN A 174 -12.87 3.30 -10.27
N LEU A 175 -12.06 3.90 -9.39
CA LEU A 175 -12.50 4.93 -8.45
C LEU A 175 -13.05 6.17 -9.17
N LEU A 176 -12.33 6.67 -10.17
CA LEU A 176 -12.76 7.82 -10.97
C LEU A 176 -14.06 7.52 -11.72
N ARG A 177 -14.20 6.33 -12.30
CA ARG A 177 -15.44 5.93 -12.98
C ARG A 177 -16.61 5.87 -12.00
N ASP A 178 -16.44 5.19 -10.87
CA ASP A 178 -17.50 5.05 -9.87
C ASP A 178 -17.95 6.41 -9.37
N TRP A 179 -17.00 7.30 -9.07
CA TRP A 179 -17.30 8.67 -8.65
C TRP A 179 -18.03 9.47 -9.74
N LEU A 180 -17.52 9.48 -10.97
CA LEU A 180 -18.16 10.21 -12.09
C LEU A 180 -19.58 9.69 -12.38
N THR A 181 -19.77 8.37 -12.33
CA THR A 181 -21.07 7.73 -12.59
C THR A 181 -22.08 8.10 -11.51
N ARG A 182 -21.69 8.09 -10.22
CA ARG A 182 -22.54 8.55 -9.11
C ARG A 182 -22.98 10.01 -9.27
N GLU A 183 -22.12 10.81 -9.89
CA GLU A 183 -22.34 12.23 -10.13
C GLU A 183 -23.06 12.52 -11.46
N GLY A 184 -23.57 11.47 -12.12
CA GLY A 184 -24.35 11.58 -13.35
C GLY A 184 -23.54 11.78 -14.62
N VAL A 185 -22.20 11.75 -14.54
CA VAL A 185 -21.33 11.89 -15.69
C VAL A 185 -21.01 10.51 -16.22
N GLN A 186 -21.30 10.26 -17.51
CA GLN A 186 -20.82 9.07 -18.21
C GLN A 186 -19.39 9.33 -18.70
N PRO A 187 -18.35 8.72 -18.08
CA PRO A 187 -16.99 9.10 -18.37
C PRO A 187 -16.47 8.40 -19.63
N SER A 188 -15.91 9.18 -20.55
CA SER A 188 -15.17 8.63 -21.69
C SER A 188 -13.87 7.96 -21.22
N GLY A 189 -13.36 7.01 -22.01
CA GLY A 189 -12.08 6.36 -21.70
C GLY A 189 -10.91 7.35 -21.60
N TRP A 190 -10.90 8.37 -22.47
CA TRP A 190 -9.88 9.43 -22.45
C TRP A 190 -9.91 10.26 -21.18
N LEU A 191 -11.10 10.62 -20.68
CA LEU A 191 -11.24 11.37 -19.43
C LEU A 191 -10.68 10.56 -18.25
N LEU A 192 -10.94 9.25 -18.21
CA LEU A 192 -10.42 8.35 -17.18
C LEU A 192 -8.90 8.17 -17.29
N ALA A 193 -8.38 7.98 -18.51
CA ALA A 193 -6.94 7.87 -18.74
C ALA A 193 -6.20 9.14 -18.34
N ALA A 194 -6.75 10.33 -18.67
CA ALA A 194 -6.19 11.62 -18.28
C ALA A 194 -6.22 11.83 -16.76
N GLY A 195 -7.33 11.45 -16.10
CA GLY A 195 -7.43 11.51 -14.63
C GLY A 195 -6.44 10.56 -13.94
N ALA A 196 -6.30 9.34 -14.45
CA ALA A 196 -5.31 8.38 -13.96
C ALA A 196 -3.86 8.87 -14.20
N ALA A 197 -3.60 9.50 -15.35
CA ALA A 197 -2.31 10.12 -15.64
C ALA A 197 -2.00 11.28 -14.68
N ALA A 198 -2.99 12.11 -14.34
CA ALA A 198 -2.83 13.17 -13.35
C ALA A 198 -2.58 12.63 -11.93
N ALA A 199 -3.21 11.52 -11.56
CA ALA A 199 -3.05 10.91 -10.24
C ALA A 199 -1.73 10.14 -10.08
N VAL A 200 -1.34 9.37 -11.10
CA VAL A 200 -0.20 8.43 -11.02
C VAL A 200 1.06 8.97 -11.70
N GLY A 201 0.95 9.96 -12.59
CA GLY A 201 2.08 10.58 -13.29
C GLY A 201 2.96 11.48 -12.42
N THR A 202 2.94 11.31 -11.10
CA THR A 202 3.82 12.04 -10.18
C THR A 202 5.26 11.59 -10.34
N GLU A 203 6.19 12.52 -10.16
CA GLU A 203 7.63 12.23 -10.19
C GLU A 203 8.01 11.14 -9.19
N TYR A 204 7.39 11.15 -8.00
CA TYR A 204 7.62 10.13 -6.97
C TYR A 204 7.03 8.77 -7.31
N ALA A 205 5.91 8.69 -8.01
CA ALA A 205 5.44 7.41 -8.52
C ALA A 205 6.39 6.87 -9.60
N LEU A 206 6.87 7.74 -10.49
CA LEU A 206 7.74 7.35 -11.62
C LEU A 206 9.19 7.06 -11.21
N ILE A 207 9.73 7.68 -10.15
CA ILE A 207 11.10 7.38 -9.67
C ILE A 207 11.22 5.97 -9.12
N ASN A 208 10.11 5.38 -8.67
CA ASN A 208 10.08 3.99 -8.21
C ASN A 208 10.27 3.00 -9.37
N VAL A 209 10.04 3.41 -10.63
CA VAL A 209 10.27 2.57 -11.82
C VAL A 209 11.77 2.28 -11.95
N GLY A 210 12.12 1.00 -11.89
CA GLY A 210 13.51 0.56 -11.99
C GLY A 210 14.28 0.64 -10.66
N THR A 211 13.59 0.74 -9.52
CA THR A 211 14.22 0.75 -8.19
C THR A 211 13.60 -0.30 -7.27
N TYR A 212 14.32 -0.64 -6.20
CA TYR A 212 13.83 -1.48 -5.09
C TYR A 212 13.18 -0.66 -3.96
N LEU A 213 12.87 0.61 -4.20
CA LEU A 213 12.13 1.42 -3.25
C LEU A 213 10.73 0.83 -3.03
N VAL A 214 10.27 0.89 -1.79
CA VAL A 214 9.07 0.16 -1.33
C VAL A 214 7.81 1.02 -1.32
N ASP A 215 7.91 2.29 -1.73
CA ASP A 215 6.87 3.31 -1.57
C ASP A 215 5.55 2.99 -2.26
N LEU A 216 5.59 2.26 -3.37
CA LEU A 216 4.37 1.90 -4.12
C LEU A 216 3.61 0.73 -3.52
N LEU A 217 4.27 -0.13 -2.75
CA LEU A 217 3.69 -1.39 -2.28
C LEU A 217 2.50 -1.18 -1.32
N PRO A 218 2.48 -0.18 -0.42
CA PRO A 218 1.32 0.11 0.42
C PRO A 218 0.13 0.75 -0.33
N VAL A 219 0.36 1.40 -1.48
CA VAL A 219 -0.63 2.26 -2.15
C VAL A 219 -1.87 1.49 -2.60
N PRO A 220 -1.79 0.27 -3.18
CA PRO A 220 -2.97 -0.50 -3.54
C PRO A 220 -3.92 -0.78 -2.36
N LEU A 221 -3.36 -1.00 -1.16
CA LEU A 221 -4.14 -1.20 0.07
C LEU A 221 -4.81 0.11 0.52
N MET A 222 -4.10 1.23 0.41
CA MET A 222 -4.65 2.56 0.73
C MET A 222 -5.78 2.97 -0.22
N LEU A 223 -5.64 2.68 -1.53
CA LEU A 223 -6.70 2.95 -2.52
C LEU A 223 -7.94 2.09 -2.29
N GLU A 224 -7.75 0.84 -1.84
CA GLU A 224 -8.86 -0.01 -1.45
C GLU A 224 -9.53 0.48 -0.16
N ALA A 225 -8.75 0.93 0.84
CA ALA A 225 -9.30 1.58 2.03
C ALA A 225 -10.09 2.86 1.69
N LEU A 226 -9.59 3.67 0.74
CA LEU A 226 -10.30 4.83 0.21
C LEU A 226 -11.61 4.42 -0.47
N ARG A 227 -11.61 3.35 -1.29
CA ARG A 227 -12.83 2.81 -1.90
C ARG A 227 -13.88 2.48 -0.84
N LEU A 228 -13.50 1.76 0.22
CA LEU A 228 -14.40 1.38 1.31
C LEU A 228 -14.94 2.59 2.08
N ALA A 229 -14.12 3.63 2.28
CA ALA A 229 -14.52 4.87 2.93
C ALA A 229 -15.46 5.74 2.07
N LEU A 230 -15.38 5.59 0.75
CA LEU A 230 -16.25 6.28 -0.20
C LEU A 230 -17.56 5.54 -0.48
N ASP A 231 -17.63 4.24 -0.19
CA ASP A 231 -18.83 3.42 -0.43
C ASP A 231 -19.95 3.70 0.58
N ASP A 232 -21.19 3.64 0.10
CA ASP A 232 -22.40 3.99 0.86
C ASP A 232 -23.15 2.78 1.43
N GLY A 233 -22.82 1.55 1.01
CA GLY A 233 -23.44 0.35 1.56
C GLY A 233 -23.17 0.21 3.06
N ASP A 234 -23.84 -0.68 3.79
CA ASP A 234 -23.49 -1.02 5.18
C ASP A 234 -23.23 -2.54 5.27
N ASN A 235 -21.97 -2.94 5.05
CA ASN A 235 -21.54 -4.33 5.16
C ASN A 235 -20.62 -4.51 6.38
N PRO A 236 -21.07 -5.21 7.44
CA PRO A 236 -20.27 -5.43 8.64
C PRO A 236 -18.92 -6.12 8.38
N ARG A 237 -18.78 -6.89 7.28
CA ARG A 237 -17.52 -7.56 6.91
C ARG A 237 -16.44 -6.59 6.43
N ASP A 238 -16.80 -5.36 6.10
CA ASP A 238 -15.85 -4.34 5.66
C ASP A 238 -14.98 -3.85 6.83
N VAL A 239 -15.45 -3.97 8.08
CA VAL A 239 -14.69 -3.59 9.29
C VAL A 239 -13.41 -4.42 9.46
N PRO A 240 -13.47 -5.77 9.58
CA PRO A 240 -12.26 -6.58 9.69
C PRO A 240 -11.40 -6.54 8.42
N TYR A 241 -12.01 -6.35 7.25
CA TYR A 241 -11.28 -6.20 5.99
C TYR A 241 -10.45 -4.91 5.95
N LEU A 242 -11.05 -3.76 6.25
CA LEU A 242 -10.35 -2.48 6.34
C LEU A 242 -9.22 -2.54 7.39
N ALA A 243 -9.47 -3.21 8.52
CA ALA A 243 -8.47 -3.40 9.55
C ALA A 243 -7.28 -4.25 9.06
N ALA A 244 -7.53 -5.33 8.32
CA ALA A 244 -6.48 -6.14 7.69
C ALA A 244 -5.66 -5.33 6.67
N LEU A 245 -6.32 -4.57 5.78
CA LEU A 245 -5.65 -3.67 4.84
C LEU A 245 -4.75 -2.67 5.58
N SER A 246 -5.27 -2.12 6.69
CA SER A 246 -4.56 -1.13 7.50
C SER A 246 -3.34 -1.72 8.21
N GLY A 247 -3.48 -2.92 8.77
CA GLY A 247 -2.39 -3.64 9.42
C GLY A 247 -1.28 -4.00 8.42
N PHE A 248 -1.62 -4.52 7.25
CA PHE A 248 -0.63 -4.83 6.22
C PHE A 248 0.04 -3.58 5.67
N CYS A 249 -0.69 -2.48 5.48
CA CYS A 249 -0.10 -1.22 5.06
C CYS A 249 0.91 -0.68 6.09
N LEU A 250 0.61 -0.79 7.40
CA LEU A 250 1.56 -0.49 8.47
C LEU A 250 2.78 -1.41 8.42
N ALA A 251 2.58 -2.71 8.19
CA ALA A 251 3.65 -3.70 8.09
C ALA A 251 4.56 -3.47 6.87
N LEU A 252 3.99 -2.99 5.76
CA LEU A 252 4.74 -2.63 4.56
C LEU A 252 5.50 -1.32 4.74
N LYS A 253 4.89 -0.33 5.40
CA LYS A 253 5.52 0.96 5.67
C LYS A 253 4.90 1.61 6.90
N LEU A 254 5.69 1.77 7.96
CA LEU A 254 5.26 2.38 9.22
C LEU A 254 4.58 3.75 9.04
N THR A 255 5.12 4.59 8.17
CA THR A 255 4.57 5.92 7.89
C THR A 255 3.24 5.89 7.11
N GLY A 256 2.84 4.73 6.59
CA GLY A 256 1.55 4.52 5.92
C GLY A 256 0.35 4.80 6.82
N VAL A 257 0.51 4.68 8.15
CA VAL A 257 -0.54 4.97 9.14
C VAL A 257 -1.06 6.42 9.04
N VAL A 258 -0.21 7.37 8.65
CA VAL A 258 -0.58 8.78 8.50
C VAL A 258 -1.65 8.97 7.44
N PHE A 259 -1.61 8.16 6.38
CA PHE A 259 -2.60 8.21 5.29
C PHE A 259 -3.85 7.39 5.60
N LEU A 260 -3.71 6.30 6.34
CA LEU A 260 -4.84 5.44 6.69
C LEU A 260 -5.72 6.01 7.81
N ALA A 261 -5.13 6.68 8.80
CA ALA A 261 -5.88 7.23 9.93
C ALA A 261 -7.09 8.08 9.50
N PRO A 262 -6.98 9.07 8.59
CA PRO A 262 -8.14 9.83 8.13
C PRO A 262 -9.14 8.96 7.34
N LEU A 263 -8.68 7.98 6.54
CA LEU A 263 -9.58 7.09 5.78
C LEU A 263 -10.41 6.20 6.71
N VAL A 264 -9.77 5.64 7.74
CA VAL A 264 -10.43 4.85 8.78
C VAL A 264 -11.42 5.73 9.55
N ALA A 265 -11.03 6.96 9.91
CA ALA A 265 -11.93 7.89 10.58
C ALA A 265 -13.18 8.19 9.72
N VAL A 266 -13.01 8.52 8.43
CA VAL A 266 -14.14 8.75 7.50
C VAL A 266 -15.02 7.51 7.38
N PHE A 267 -14.43 6.33 7.24
CA PHE A 267 -15.17 5.06 7.19
C PHE A 267 -16.01 4.86 8.45
N LEU A 268 -15.41 5.00 9.64
CA LEU A 268 -16.10 4.83 10.92
C LEU A 268 -17.22 5.85 11.10
N LEU A 269 -17.00 7.10 10.72
CA LEU A 269 -18.01 8.17 10.81
C LEU A 269 -19.21 7.90 9.91
N ARG A 270 -18.98 7.43 8.67
CA ARG A 270 -20.05 7.15 7.71
C ARG A 270 -20.78 5.84 7.99
N ARG A 271 -20.06 4.82 8.49
CA ARG A 271 -20.52 3.43 8.57
C ARG A 271 -20.49 2.89 10.01
N TRP A 272 -20.71 3.76 11.00
CA TRP A 272 -20.71 3.41 12.43
C TRP A 272 -21.71 2.30 12.78
N ARG A 273 -22.78 2.14 11.97
CA ARG A 273 -23.77 1.06 12.12
C ARG A 273 -23.24 -0.33 11.77
N CYS A 274 -22.12 -0.42 11.05
CA CYS A 274 -21.44 -1.68 10.75
C CYS A 274 -20.61 -2.23 11.92
N LEU A 275 -20.49 -1.47 13.02
CA LEU A 275 -19.67 -1.83 14.17
C LEU A 275 -20.40 -2.85 15.06
N CYS A 276 -20.12 -4.12 14.81
CA CYS A 276 -20.49 -5.21 15.71
C CYS A 276 -19.27 -5.60 16.58
N VAL A 277 -19.47 -5.89 17.86
CA VAL A 277 -18.38 -6.25 18.80
C VAL A 277 -17.46 -7.34 18.23
N GLY A 278 -18.02 -8.39 17.64
CA GLY A 278 -17.24 -9.46 17.03
C GLY A 278 -16.36 -9.00 15.86
N ASN A 279 -16.86 -8.08 15.03
CA ASN A 279 -16.12 -7.53 13.89
C ASN A 279 -15.06 -6.51 14.33
N VAL A 280 -15.32 -5.76 15.40
CA VAL A 280 -14.34 -4.86 16.01
C VAL A 280 -13.20 -5.68 16.63
N ALA A 281 -13.52 -6.73 17.40
CA ALA A 281 -12.52 -7.63 17.98
C ALA A 281 -11.68 -8.31 16.88
N ALA A 282 -12.32 -8.87 15.85
CA ALA A 282 -11.63 -9.44 14.71
C ALA A 282 -10.77 -8.38 13.98
N GLY A 283 -11.28 -7.16 13.83
CA GLY A 283 -10.56 -6.04 13.22
C GLY A 283 -9.31 -5.67 14.00
N LEU A 284 -9.36 -5.56 15.33
CA LEU A 284 -8.19 -5.28 16.16
C LEU A 284 -7.10 -6.34 15.97
N ILE A 285 -7.47 -7.62 15.94
CA ILE A 285 -6.52 -8.72 15.69
C ILE A 285 -5.91 -8.57 14.29
N LEU A 286 -6.74 -8.37 13.26
CA LEU A 286 -6.30 -8.25 11.87
C LEU A 286 -5.47 -7.00 11.59
N PHE A 287 -5.66 -5.92 12.36
CA PHE A 287 -4.84 -4.72 12.31
C PHE A 287 -3.45 -4.94 12.93
N CYS A 288 -3.39 -5.54 14.12
CA CYS A 288 -2.13 -5.73 14.83
C CYS A 288 -1.27 -6.85 14.24
N LEU A 289 -1.90 -7.94 13.80
CA LEU A 289 -1.22 -9.17 13.41
C LEU A 289 -0.13 -8.97 12.33
N PRO A 290 -0.34 -8.20 11.25
CA PRO A 290 0.66 -8.05 10.20
C PRO A 290 1.97 -7.43 10.70
N ALA A 291 1.89 -6.41 11.54
CA ALA A 291 3.04 -5.70 12.09
C ALA A 291 3.65 -6.38 13.33
N ALA A 292 2.86 -7.20 14.05
CA ALA A 292 3.25 -7.77 15.33
C ALA A 292 4.55 -8.57 15.27
N ILE A 293 4.78 -9.39 14.23
CA ILE A 293 5.98 -10.22 14.09
C ILE A 293 7.25 -9.35 14.12
N TYR A 294 7.24 -8.27 13.35
CA TYR A 294 8.37 -7.36 13.22
C TYR A 294 8.53 -6.48 14.46
N ALA A 295 7.42 -6.01 15.02
CA ALA A 295 7.42 -5.22 16.24
C ALA A 295 7.92 -6.01 17.47
N LEU A 296 7.50 -7.26 17.60
CA LEU A 296 7.94 -8.15 18.68
C LEU A 296 9.42 -8.50 18.54
N PHE A 297 9.89 -8.74 17.31
CA PHE A 297 11.30 -8.94 17.04
C PHE A 297 12.13 -7.69 17.40
N ALA A 298 11.74 -6.51 16.92
CA ALA A 298 12.43 -5.26 17.23
C ALA A 298 12.42 -4.95 18.74
N TRP A 299 11.29 -5.20 19.42
CA TRP A 299 11.18 -5.08 20.87
C TRP A 299 12.17 -6.02 21.58
N ARG A 300 12.24 -7.28 21.18
CA ARG A 300 13.10 -8.27 21.81
C ARG A 300 14.58 -7.94 21.65
N GLU A 301 14.98 -7.47 20.47
CA GLU A 301 16.38 -7.18 20.17
C GLU A 301 16.84 -5.82 20.67
N THR A 302 15.95 -4.83 20.72
CA THR A 302 16.34 -3.43 20.99
C THR A 302 15.62 -2.79 22.17
N GLY A 303 14.55 -3.40 22.68
CA GLY A 303 13.63 -2.77 23.64
C GLY A 303 12.64 -1.78 23.02
N ASN A 304 12.64 -1.60 21.69
CA ASN A 304 11.77 -0.66 20.98
C ASN A 304 11.04 -1.36 19.79
N PRO A 305 9.70 -1.42 19.78
CA PRO A 305 8.93 -2.18 18.77
C PRO A 305 8.91 -1.51 17.40
N VAL A 306 9.32 -0.25 17.32
CA VAL A 306 9.38 0.57 16.11
C VAL A 306 10.75 1.24 16.06
N PHE A 307 11.77 0.48 16.46
CA PHE A 307 13.14 0.95 16.50
C PHE A 307 13.51 1.53 15.14
N TRP A 308 14.00 2.76 15.06
CA TRP A 308 14.57 3.64 16.09
C TRP A 308 13.73 4.92 16.29
N MET A 309 12.49 4.93 15.80
CA MET A 309 11.71 6.17 15.58
C MET A 309 11.20 6.85 16.86
N PHE A 310 10.79 6.07 17.87
CA PHE A 310 10.17 6.61 19.10
C PHE A 310 11.04 6.41 20.36
N ASN A 311 12.33 6.71 20.27
CA ASN A 311 13.27 6.32 21.31
C ASN A 311 13.26 7.20 22.58
N GLU A 312 12.58 8.35 22.59
CA GLU A 312 12.31 9.08 23.85
C GLU A 312 11.44 8.27 24.82
N VAL A 313 10.55 7.44 24.27
CA VAL A 313 9.61 6.61 25.02
C VAL A 313 10.24 5.27 25.40
N PHE A 314 10.75 4.53 24.42
CA PHE A 314 11.24 3.16 24.62
C PHE A 314 12.67 3.09 25.19
N ARG A 315 13.47 4.15 25.00
CA ARG A 315 14.82 4.28 25.57
C ARG A 315 15.74 3.09 25.29
N SER A 316 15.75 2.62 24.04
CA SER A 316 16.71 1.62 23.58
C SER A 316 18.14 2.15 23.69
N ASP A 317 19.05 1.35 24.24
CA ASP A 317 20.48 1.67 24.35
C ASP A 317 21.19 1.71 22.99
N PHE A 318 20.55 1.18 21.94
CA PHE A 318 21.11 1.14 20.59
C PHE A 318 20.90 2.44 19.79
N PHE A 319 20.24 3.44 20.37
CA PHE A 319 20.00 4.72 19.70
C PHE A 319 19.94 5.90 20.68
N LEU A 320 20.08 7.12 20.16
CA LEU A 320 19.94 8.34 20.95
C LEU A 320 18.54 8.45 21.57
N THR A 321 18.42 9.08 22.74
CA THR A 321 17.14 9.34 23.42
C THR A 321 16.39 10.50 22.78
N ILE A 322 16.07 10.36 21.49
CA ILE A 322 15.32 11.32 20.68
C ILE A 322 14.27 10.56 19.86
N ASN A 323 13.16 11.21 19.56
CA ASN A 323 12.25 10.73 18.53
C ASN A 323 12.81 11.15 17.16
N PHE A 324 13.00 10.18 16.27
CA PHE A 324 13.53 10.51 14.96
C PHE A 324 12.52 11.28 14.14
N ARG A 325 13.00 12.40 13.61
CA ARG A 325 12.33 13.14 12.57
C ARG A 325 13.37 13.79 11.69
N ASP A 326 13.24 13.61 10.39
CA ASP A 326 13.99 14.43 9.45
C ASP A 326 13.37 15.84 9.41
N THR A 327 14.08 16.82 9.95
CA THR A 327 13.62 18.22 10.00
C THR A 327 14.10 19.05 8.82
N ARG A 328 14.86 18.46 7.88
CA ARG A 328 15.33 19.13 6.66
C ARG A 328 14.16 19.37 5.69
N TRP A 329 13.22 18.42 5.65
CA TRP A 329 12.12 18.38 4.71
C TRP A 329 10.76 18.61 5.41
N GLY A 330 9.78 19.05 4.62
CA GLY A 330 8.39 19.15 5.04
C GLY A 330 7.96 20.51 5.63
N PRO A 331 6.74 20.56 6.20
CA PRO A 331 6.17 21.76 6.78
C PRO A 331 6.82 22.12 8.13
N ARG A 332 7.12 23.41 8.32
CA ARG A 332 7.80 23.99 9.51
C ARG A 332 6.84 24.45 10.61
N GLY A 333 5.54 24.53 10.33
CA GLY A 333 4.53 24.99 11.29
C GLY A 333 3.13 24.42 11.02
N TRP A 334 2.17 24.70 11.90
CA TRP A 334 0.80 24.18 11.79
C TRP A 334 0.06 24.66 10.55
N ILE A 335 0.25 25.93 10.17
CA ILE A 335 -0.34 26.50 8.96
C ILE A 335 0.18 25.75 7.73
N GLU A 336 1.51 25.61 7.63
CA GLU A 336 2.12 24.88 6.52
C GLU A 336 1.75 23.39 6.52
N LYS A 337 1.44 22.75 7.66
CA LYS A 337 0.94 21.37 7.65
C LYS A 337 -0.40 21.25 6.93
N LEU A 338 -1.30 22.22 7.13
CA LEU A 338 -2.59 22.27 6.43
C LEU A 338 -2.42 22.68 4.96
N THR A 339 -1.54 23.65 4.69
CA THR A 339 -1.34 24.19 3.34
C THR A 339 -0.21 23.50 2.56
N TRP A 340 0.37 22.43 3.10
CA TRP A 340 1.54 21.73 2.53
C TRP A 340 1.35 21.35 1.06
N PRO A 341 0.18 20.80 0.66
CA PRO A 341 -0.06 20.45 -0.76
C PRO A 341 0.06 21.64 -1.71
N VAL A 342 -0.12 22.87 -1.23
CA VAL A 342 0.04 24.10 -2.00
C VAL A 342 1.46 24.65 -1.87
N VAL A 343 2.00 24.71 -0.65
CA VAL A 343 3.35 25.23 -0.37
C VAL A 343 4.42 24.46 -1.15
N VAL A 344 4.30 23.13 -1.21
CA VAL A 344 5.26 22.26 -1.91
C VAL A 344 5.34 22.54 -3.42
N LEU A 345 4.29 23.12 -4.02
CA LEU A 345 4.28 23.46 -5.46
C LEU A 345 5.24 24.62 -5.76
N PHE A 346 5.38 25.55 -4.81
CA PHE A 346 6.26 26.72 -4.91
C PHE A 346 7.62 26.49 -4.25
N HIS A 347 7.70 25.52 -3.35
CA HIS A 347 8.92 25.14 -2.64
C HIS A 347 9.24 23.64 -2.77
N PRO A 348 9.44 23.12 -4.00
CA PRO A 348 9.72 21.70 -4.23
C PRO A 348 11.02 21.24 -3.57
N GLU A 349 11.99 22.14 -3.39
CA GLU A 349 13.25 21.89 -2.68
C GLU A 349 13.04 21.49 -1.22
N ARG A 350 11.88 21.78 -0.62
CA ARG A 350 11.57 21.41 0.76
C ARG A 350 10.94 20.03 0.88
N PHE A 351 10.73 19.33 -0.23
CA PHE A 351 10.06 18.03 -0.22
C PHE A 351 11.03 16.85 -0.03
N SER A 352 12.21 16.87 -0.65
CA SER A 352 13.20 15.80 -0.52
C SER A 352 14.62 16.25 -0.93
N GLU A 353 15.63 15.42 -0.65
CA GLU A 353 17.02 15.62 -1.11
C GLU A 353 17.18 15.62 -2.63
N LEU A 354 16.16 15.16 -3.36
CA LEU A 354 16.10 15.26 -4.80
C LEU A 354 15.77 16.72 -5.13
N ALA A 355 16.75 17.61 -4.98
CA ALA A 355 16.69 19.06 -5.26
C ALA A 355 16.29 19.41 -6.72
N ARG A 356 15.89 18.40 -7.50
CA ARG A 356 15.40 18.45 -8.88
C ARG A 356 13.95 17.98 -8.99
N CYS A 357 13.13 18.15 -7.95
CA CYS A 357 11.68 18.07 -8.15
C CYS A 357 11.27 19.18 -9.14
N THR A 358 11.16 18.80 -10.41
CA THR A 358 11.41 19.64 -11.60
C THR A 358 10.20 20.50 -11.98
N GLY A 359 9.47 21.03 -11.00
CA GLY A 359 8.21 21.74 -11.24
C GLY A 359 7.10 20.85 -11.83
N ARG A 360 7.32 19.53 -11.96
CA ARG A 360 6.35 18.58 -12.52
C ARG A 360 5.18 18.31 -11.58
N LEU A 361 5.41 18.32 -10.26
CA LEU A 361 4.33 18.41 -9.27
C LEU A 361 3.46 19.66 -9.50
N ALA A 362 4.07 20.78 -9.88
CA ALA A 362 3.35 21.99 -10.26
C ALA A 362 2.66 21.89 -11.63
N MET A 363 2.99 20.93 -12.50
CA MET A 363 2.25 20.64 -13.74
C MET A 363 1.05 19.71 -13.52
N LEU A 364 1.06 18.89 -12.48
CA LEU A 364 -0.08 18.04 -12.12
C LEU A 364 -1.27 18.83 -11.60
N VAL A 365 -1.02 19.98 -10.96
CA VAL A 365 -2.08 20.88 -10.50
C VAL A 365 -2.89 21.48 -11.66
N PRO A 366 -2.30 22.13 -12.68
CA PRO A 366 -3.06 22.61 -13.84
C PRO A 366 -3.67 21.45 -14.64
N LEU A 367 -3.02 20.29 -14.74
CA LEU A 367 -3.64 19.10 -15.37
C LEU A 367 -4.86 18.60 -14.58
N GLY A 368 -4.78 18.56 -13.25
CA GLY A 368 -5.88 18.21 -12.37
C GLY A 368 -7.02 19.23 -12.41
N LEU A 369 -6.69 20.52 -12.45
CA LEU A 369 -7.67 21.60 -12.60
C LEU A 369 -8.35 21.57 -13.98
N ALA A 370 -7.59 21.33 -15.05
CA ALA A 370 -8.14 21.16 -16.40
C ALA A 370 -9.07 19.94 -16.47
N TRP A 371 -8.66 18.82 -15.85
CA TRP A 371 -9.49 17.63 -15.73
C TRP A 371 -10.77 17.91 -14.94
N ALA A 372 -10.67 18.59 -13.79
CA ALA A 372 -11.82 18.97 -12.97
C ALA A 372 -12.76 19.93 -13.71
N GLY A 373 -12.21 20.89 -14.47
CA GLY A 373 -12.96 21.80 -15.33
C GLY A 373 -13.70 21.05 -16.45
N ALA A 374 -13.06 20.06 -17.08
CA ALA A 374 -13.71 19.20 -18.07
C ALA A 374 -14.86 18.38 -17.45
N VAL A 375 -14.66 17.81 -16.25
CA VAL A 375 -15.72 17.11 -15.51
C VAL A 375 -16.88 18.06 -15.20
N TRP A 376 -16.60 19.27 -14.74
CA TRP A 376 -17.63 20.27 -14.42
C TRP A 376 -18.43 20.70 -15.66
N ALA A 377 -17.76 20.92 -16.80
CA ALA A 377 -18.43 21.22 -18.05
C ALA A 377 -19.37 20.07 -18.48
N LEU A 378 -18.89 18.82 -18.38
CA LEU A 378 -19.68 17.64 -18.72
C LEU A 378 -20.88 17.44 -17.79
N ARG A 379 -20.76 17.74 -16.50
CA ARG A 379 -21.88 17.71 -15.55
C ARG A 379 -23.00 18.67 -15.97
N LYS A 380 -22.65 19.90 -16.38
CA LYS A 380 -23.64 20.89 -16.82
C LYS A 380 -24.42 20.46 -18.06
N THR A 381 -23.77 19.71 -18.95
CA THR A 381 -24.39 19.23 -20.19
C THR A 381 -25.11 17.89 -20.03
N SER A 382 -24.95 17.21 -18.89
CA SER A 382 -25.59 15.91 -18.65
C SER A 382 -27.01 16.11 -18.12
N PRO A 383 -28.00 15.31 -18.56
CA PRO A 383 -29.34 15.36 -18.00
C PRO A 383 -29.31 15.05 -16.49
N PRO A 384 -30.17 15.70 -15.68
CA PRO A 384 -30.17 15.50 -14.24
C PRO A 384 -30.45 14.03 -13.90
N VAL A 385 -29.63 13.46 -13.01
CA VAL A 385 -29.87 12.11 -12.48
C VAL A 385 -31.11 12.15 -11.60
N PRO A 386 -32.14 11.32 -11.84
CA PRO A 386 -33.22 11.16 -10.87
C PRO A 386 -32.63 10.62 -9.57
N ARG A 387 -32.79 11.38 -8.48
CA ARG A 387 -32.34 11.01 -7.14
C ARG A 387 -33.16 9.87 -6.56
#